data_AF-A0A1F9LYZ6-F1
#
_entry.id   AF-A0A1F9LYZ6-F1
#
_cell.length_a   1.000
_cell.length_b   1.000
_cell.length_c   1.000
_cell.angle_alpha   90.00
_cell.angle_beta   90.00
_cell.angle_gamma   90.00
#
_symmetry.space_group_name_H-M   'P 1'
#
loop_
_entity.id
_entity.type
_entity.pdbx_description
1 polymer ?
#
loop_
_entity_poly.entity_id
_entity_poly.type
_entity_poly.pdbx_seq_one_letter_code
_entity_poly.pdbx_strand_id
1 'polypeptide(L)'
;MDSLRTTISSVWLAFRDRVDAAEAAELARIRKKLKLTQMEAAQLAGGGKNAFSRYERGQAKPVAAVVNLFRLLDRHPELLAELKTG
;
A
#
# COMPACT_ATOMS: atom_id res chain seq x y z
N MET A 1 21.93 5.05 -31.43
CA MET A 1 21.34 6.01 -30.46
C MET A 1 19.98 5.55 -29.92
N ASP A 2 19.20 4.75 -30.65
CA ASP A 2 17.84 4.33 -30.27
C ASP A 2 17.81 3.23 -29.17
N SER A 3 18.71 2.25 -29.24
CA SER A 3 18.76 1.11 -28.30
C SER A 3 19.00 1.49 -26.83
N LEU A 4 19.82 2.52 -26.55
CA LEU A 4 20.12 2.95 -25.17
C LEU A 4 18.92 3.63 -24.48
N ARG A 5 18.06 4.34 -25.24
CA ARG A 5 16.85 4.97 -24.68
C ARG A 5 15.79 3.93 -24.30
N THR A 6 15.66 2.87 -25.08
CA THR A 6 14.74 1.76 -24.79
C THR A 6 15.14 0.98 -23.55
N THR A 7 16.44 0.73 -23.35
CA THR A 7 16.96 0.00 -22.18
C THR A 7 16.82 0.78 -20.88
N ILE A 8 17.08 2.09 -20.87
CA ILE A 8 16.88 2.92 -19.68
C ILE A 8 15.40 2.92 -19.26
N SER A 9 14.49 2.97 -20.23
CA SER A 9 13.04 2.91 -19.97
C SER A 9 12.62 1.56 -19.35
N SER A 10 13.11 0.42 -19.87
CA SER A 10 12.74 -0.90 -19.35
C SER A 10 13.30 -1.18 -17.95
N VAL A 11 14.55 -0.78 -17.67
CA VAL A 11 15.15 -0.91 -16.34
C VAL A 11 14.41 -0.04 -15.31
N TRP A 12 14.06 1.19 -15.69
CA TRP A 12 13.30 2.09 -14.83
C TRP A 12 11.90 1.54 -14.51
N LEU A 13 11.19 1.02 -15.51
CA LEU A 13 9.87 0.39 -15.31
C LEU A 13 9.97 -0.80 -14.37
N ALA A 14 10.94 -1.70 -14.57
CA ALA A 14 11.13 -2.86 -13.70
C ALA A 14 11.47 -2.47 -12.26
N PHE A 15 12.29 -1.44 -12.06
CA PHE A 15 12.60 -0.92 -10.73
C PHE A 15 11.35 -0.34 -10.05
N ARG A 16 10.59 0.50 -10.75
CA ARG A 16 9.35 1.09 -10.25
C ARG A 16 8.36 0.00 -9.84
N ASP A 17 8.14 -0.99 -10.70
CA ASP A 17 7.18 -2.06 -10.45
C ASP A 17 7.61 -2.91 -9.24
N ARG A 18 8.92 -3.14 -9.03
CA ARG A 18 9.46 -3.80 -7.83
C ARG A 18 9.21 -2.96 -6.56
N VAL A 19 9.40 -1.64 -6.63
CA VAL A 19 9.16 -0.73 -5.50
C VAL A 19 7.68 -0.72 -5.14
N ASP A 20 6.79 -0.59 -6.13
CA ASP A 20 5.35 -0.58 -5.92
C ASP A 20 4.85 -1.93 -5.37
N ALA A 21 5.39 -3.06 -5.84
CA ALA A 21 5.07 -4.38 -5.30
C ALA A 21 5.52 -4.56 -3.85
N ALA A 22 6.70 -4.03 -3.48
CA ALA A 22 7.19 -4.08 -2.11
C ALA A 22 6.31 -3.25 -1.15
N GLU A 23 5.87 -2.06 -1.57
CA GLU A 23 4.97 -1.21 -0.80
C GLU A 23 3.58 -1.85 -0.61
N ALA A 24 3.04 -2.48 -1.67
CA ALA A 24 1.79 -3.23 -1.59
C ALA A 24 1.89 -4.43 -0.63
N ALA A 25 3.01 -5.17 -0.68
CA ALA A 25 3.27 -6.30 0.22
C ALA A 25 3.42 -5.85 1.68
N GLU A 26 4.06 -4.71 1.93
CA GLU A 26 4.18 -4.11 3.26
C GLU A 26 2.80 -3.76 3.84
N LEU A 27 1.95 -3.08 3.06
CA LEU A 27 0.57 -2.78 3.48
C LEU A 27 -0.22 -4.05 3.81
N ALA A 28 -0.13 -5.08 2.97
CA ALA A 28 -0.79 -6.36 3.21
C ALA A 28 -0.32 -7.03 4.51
N ARG A 29 0.99 -7.00 4.78
CA ARG A 29 1.59 -7.54 6.02
C ARG A 29 1.07 -6.81 7.24
N ILE A 30 1.10 -5.47 7.22
CA ILE A 30 0.65 -4.64 8.35
C ILE A 30 -0.84 -4.86 8.61
N ARG A 31 -1.68 -4.84 7.57
CA ARG A 31 -3.13 -5.08 7.69
C ARG A 31 -3.42 -6.42 8.38
N LYS A 32 -2.73 -7.48 7.96
CA LYS A 32 -2.85 -8.82 8.56
C LYS A 32 -2.40 -8.83 10.02
N LYS A 33 -1.30 -8.15 10.36
CA LYS A 33 -0.82 -8.01 11.76
C LYS A 33 -1.86 -7.30 12.64
N LEU A 34 -2.52 -6.27 12.11
CA LEU A 34 -3.60 -5.55 12.79
C LEU A 34 -4.93 -6.31 12.81
N LYS A 35 -4.98 -7.52 12.24
CA LYS A 35 -6.19 -8.36 12.13
C LYS A 35 -7.36 -7.67 11.42
N LEU A 36 -7.06 -6.81 10.46
CA LEU A 36 -8.08 -6.11 9.66
C LEU A 36 -8.37 -6.89 8.37
N THR A 37 -9.64 -6.98 8.01
CA THR A 37 -10.06 -7.32 6.65
C THR A 37 -9.68 -6.18 5.69
N GLN A 38 -9.67 -6.46 4.38
CA GLN A 38 -9.46 -5.41 3.36
C GLN A 38 -10.54 -4.32 3.44
N MET A 39 -11.78 -4.69 3.79
CA MET A 39 -12.89 -3.77 3.94
C MET A 39 -12.70 -2.85 5.15
N GLU A 40 -12.36 -3.39 6.32
CA GLU A 40 -12.10 -2.58 7.52
C GLU A 40 -10.90 -1.65 7.32
N ALA A 41 -9.85 -2.14 6.67
CA ALA A 41 -8.70 -1.32 6.32
C ALA A 41 -9.08 -0.16 5.37
N ALA A 42 -9.94 -0.43 4.38
CA ALA A 42 -10.45 0.60 3.47
C ALA A 42 -11.38 1.60 4.17
N GLN A 43 -12.17 1.17 5.15
CA GLN A 43 -13.02 2.05 5.94
C GLN A 43 -12.18 2.97 6.84
N LEU A 44 -11.12 2.43 7.45
CA LEU A 44 -10.20 3.18 8.29
C LEU A 44 -9.36 4.19 7.50
N ALA A 45 -8.88 3.81 6.32
CA ALA A 45 -7.96 4.65 5.54
C ALA A 45 -8.67 5.56 4.51
N GLY A 46 -9.95 5.31 4.24
CA GLY A 46 -10.69 5.90 3.12
C GLY A 46 -10.36 5.28 1.76
N GLY A 47 -10.89 5.86 0.68
CA GLY A 47 -10.61 5.41 -0.71
C GLY A 47 -11.58 4.37 -1.28
N GLY A 48 -12.67 4.06 -0.56
CA GLY A 48 -13.76 3.17 -1.01
C GLY A 48 -13.47 1.68 -0.82
N LYS A 49 -14.54 0.87 -0.78
CA LYS A 49 -14.52 -0.55 -0.35
C LYS A 49 -13.48 -1.46 -1.02
N ASN A 50 -12.99 -1.10 -2.22
CA ASN A 50 -12.07 -1.90 -3.01
C ASN A 50 -10.61 -1.43 -2.94
N ALA A 51 -10.28 -0.38 -2.17
CA ALA A 51 -8.94 0.21 -2.14
C ALA A 51 -7.85 -0.82 -1.84
N PHE A 52 -7.95 -1.53 -0.71
CA PHE A 52 -6.96 -2.53 -0.31
C PHE A 52 -6.89 -3.73 -1.26
N SER A 53 -8.01 -4.17 -1.83
CA SER A 53 -7.99 -5.22 -2.87
C SER A 53 -7.22 -4.78 -4.12
N ARG A 54 -7.31 -3.50 -4.50
CA ARG A 54 -6.56 -2.96 -5.65
C ARG A 54 -5.09 -2.75 -5.34
N TYR A 55 -4.76 -2.26 -4.14
CA TYR A 55 -3.36 -2.10 -3.70
C TYR A 55 -2.64 -3.44 -3.66
N GLU A 56 -3.23 -4.44 -2.99
CA GLU A 56 -2.60 -5.76 -2.80
C GLU A 56 -2.45 -6.55 -4.11
N ARG A 57 -3.21 -6.20 -5.16
CA ARG A 57 -3.09 -6.77 -6.51
C ARG A 57 -2.26 -5.91 -7.47
N GLY A 58 -1.68 -4.81 -7.01
CA GLY A 58 -0.92 -3.88 -7.85
C GLY A 58 -1.76 -3.11 -8.89
N GLN A 59 -3.09 -3.09 -8.74
CA GLN A 59 -4.01 -2.40 -9.65
C GLN A 59 -4.17 -0.90 -9.33
N ALA A 60 -3.65 -0.46 -8.19
CA ALA A 60 -3.53 0.93 -7.80
C ALA A 60 -2.34 1.10 -6.86
N LYS A 61 -1.73 2.28 -6.92
CA LYS A 61 -0.77 2.70 -5.91
C LYS A 61 -1.51 3.29 -4.70
N PRO A 62 -1.17 2.90 -3.46
CA PRO A 62 -1.68 3.57 -2.28
C PRO A 62 -1.21 5.03 -2.25
N VAL A 63 -2.06 5.93 -1.75
CA VAL A 63 -1.63 7.32 -1.49
C VAL A 63 -0.71 7.35 -0.29
N ALA A 64 0.21 8.32 -0.24
CA ALA A 64 1.21 8.43 0.83
C ALA A 64 0.60 8.44 2.24
N ALA A 65 -0.58 9.06 2.41
CA ALA A 65 -1.30 9.09 3.68
C ALA A 65 -1.66 7.69 4.19
N VAL A 66 -2.12 6.78 3.31
CA VAL A 66 -2.46 5.39 3.67
C VAL A 66 -1.21 4.62 4.08
N VAL A 67 -0.11 4.78 3.33
CA VAL A 67 1.18 4.14 3.64
C VAL A 67 1.69 4.60 5.00
N ASN A 68 1.68 5.90 5.25
CA ASN A 68 2.16 6.48 6.51
C ASN A 68 1.29 6.07 7.70
N LEU A 69 -0.04 6.05 7.55
CA LEU A 69 -0.96 5.59 8.59
C LEU A 69 -0.69 4.13 8.97
N PHE A 70 -0.54 3.24 7.99
CA PHE A 70 -0.29 1.83 8.27
C PHE A 70 1.09 1.61 8.88
N ARG A 71 2.14 2.32 8.42
CA ARG A 71 3.47 2.27 9.08
C ARG A 71 3.46 2.79 10.51
N LEU A 72 2.61 3.78 10.82
CA LEU A 72 2.40 4.24 12.19
C LEU A 72 1.74 3.14 13.03
N LEU A 73 0.64 2.57 12.55
CA LEU A 73 -0.09 1.50 13.25
C LEU A 73 0.71 0.19 13.36
N ASP A 74 1.65 -0.08 12.45
CA ASP A 74 2.55 -1.22 12.58
C ASP A 74 3.48 -1.08 13.79
N ARG A 75 3.93 0.14 14.08
CA ARG A 75 4.76 0.45 15.25
C ARG A 75 3.94 0.63 16.53
N HIS A 76 2.73 1.14 16.39
CA HIS A 76 1.83 1.52 17.47
C HIS A 76 0.42 0.93 17.25
N PRO A 77 0.25 -0.41 17.32
CA PRO A 77 -1.04 -1.06 17.07
C PRO A 77 -2.13 -0.66 18.06
N GLU A 78 -1.78 -0.18 19.24
CA GLU A 78 -2.68 0.35 20.26
C GLU A 78 -3.50 1.55 19.78
N LEU A 79 -2.96 2.38 18.88
CA LEU A 79 -3.64 3.54 18.31
C LEU A 79 -4.82 3.16 17.41
N LEU A 80 -4.94 1.89 17.02
CA LEU A 80 -6.08 1.40 16.24
C LEU A 80 -7.41 1.62 16.99
N ALA A 81 -7.39 1.60 18.33
CA ALA A 81 -8.57 1.84 19.14
C ALA A 81 -9.10 3.28 18.96
N GLU A 82 -8.21 4.27 18.88
CA GLU A 82 -8.56 5.69 18.72
C GLU A 82 -9.25 5.98 17.39
N LEU A 83 -8.87 5.24 16.34
CA LEU A 83 -9.44 5.39 15.00
C LEU A 83 -10.80 4.71 14.81
N LYS A 84 -11.15 3.74 15.67
CA LYS A 84 -12.45 3.03 15.61
C LYS A 84 -13.58 3.77 16.33
N THR A 85 -13.25 4.76 17.14
CA THR A 85 -14.20 5.58 17.93
C THR A 85 -14.75 6.79 17.17
N GLY A 86 -14.39 6.97 15.89
CA GLY A 86 -14.91 8.03 15.02
C GLY A 86 -16.18 7.67 14.27
#